data_AF-A0A6B3ILS0-F1
#
_entry.id   AF-A0A6B3ILS0-F1
#
_cell.length_a   1.000
_cell.length_b   1.000
_cell.length_c   1.000
_cell.angle_alpha   90.00
_cell.angle_beta   90.00
_cell.angle_gamma   90.00
#
_symmetry.space_group_name_H-M   'P 1'
#
loop_
_entity.id
_entity.type
_entity.pdbx_description
1 polymer ?
#
loop_
_entity_poly.entity_id
_entity_poly.type
_entity_poly.pdbx_seq_one_letter_code
_entity_poly.pdbx_strand_id
1 'polypeptide(L)'
;SYLVHRLGHTSALLWRLHGVHHVPQKVNVANNGVNHVLDIVLAQSLVQLTLALAGFSRSAVLVTGLFVVAQGYFVHANIDVRIGRLNHLLASPEQHRLHHSTDLSEAGHYGSDLSCWDHLF
;
A
#
# COMPACT_ATOMS: atom_id res chain seq x y z
N SER A 1 -1.72 -5.57 4.86
CA SER A 1 -1.91 -4.32 4.11
C SER A 1 -2.99 -4.44 3.04
N TYR A 2 -2.86 -5.36 2.07
CA TYR A 2 -3.79 -5.57 0.94
C TYR A 2 -5.29 -5.43 1.26
N LEU A 3 -5.79 -6.17 2.26
CA LEU A 3 -7.23 -6.18 2.56
C LEU A 3 -7.78 -4.80 2.91
N VAL A 4 -7.09 -4.05 3.78
CA VAL A 4 -7.51 -2.70 4.18
C VAL A 4 -7.47 -1.77 2.99
N HIS A 5 -6.43 -1.88 2.17
CA HIS A 5 -6.25 -1.05 0.99
C HIS A 5 -7.36 -1.30 -0.05
N ARG A 6 -7.63 -2.56 -0.40
CA ARG A 6 -8.72 -2.94 -1.29
C ARG A 6 -10.08 -2.50 -0.75
N LEU A 7 -10.34 -2.67 0.55
CA LEU A 7 -11.56 -2.18 1.19
C LEU A 7 -11.68 -0.66 1.14
N GLY A 8 -10.57 0.07 1.19
CA GLY A 8 -10.51 1.52 0.97
C GLY A 8 -11.07 1.94 -0.39
N HIS A 9 -10.89 1.11 -1.41
CA HIS A 9 -11.39 1.35 -2.77
C HIS A 9 -12.80 0.77 -3.02
N THR A 10 -13.21 -0.27 -2.31
CA THR A 10 -14.51 -0.92 -2.55
C THR A 10 -15.62 -0.48 -1.59
N SER A 11 -15.30 0.22 -0.51
CA SER A 11 -16.28 0.71 0.47
C SER A 11 -16.36 2.23 0.45
N ALA A 12 -17.56 2.78 0.22
CA ALA A 12 -17.78 4.23 0.22
C ALA A 12 -17.38 4.91 1.54
N LEU A 13 -17.50 4.21 2.68
CA LEU A 13 -17.10 4.75 3.98
C LEU A 13 -15.57 4.84 4.09
N LEU A 14 -14.87 3.77 3.74
CA LEU A 14 -13.41 3.72 3.84
C LEU A 14 -12.74 4.59 2.78
N TRP A 15 -13.37 4.75 1.61
CA TRP A 15 -12.94 5.68 0.57
C TRP A 15 -12.88 7.13 1.06
N ARG A 16 -13.76 7.55 1.98
CA ARG A 16 -13.71 8.91 2.54
C ARG A 16 -12.44 9.16 3.35
N LEU A 17 -11.79 8.11 3.83
CA LEU A 17 -10.49 8.17 4.51
C LEU A 17 -9.37 8.00 3.50
N HIS A 18 -9.43 6.91 2.73
CA HIS A 18 -8.38 6.50 1.83
C HIS A 18 -8.24 7.43 0.60
N GLY A 19 -9.34 7.96 0.07
CA GLY A 19 -9.33 8.88 -1.08
C GLY A 19 -8.53 10.16 -0.86
N VAL A 20 -8.24 10.55 0.39
CA VAL A 20 -7.30 11.64 0.71
C VAL A 20 -5.91 11.34 0.13
N HIS A 21 -5.51 10.08 0.14
CA HIS A 21 -4.25 9.59 -0.42
C HIS A 21 -4.15 9.78 -1.94
N HIS A 22 -5.28 9.68 -2.64
CA HIS A 22 -5.37 9.81 -4.09
C HIS A 22 -5.59 11.24 -4.59
N VAL A 23 -5.64 12.24 -3.69
CA VAL A 23 -5.79 13.65 -4.07
C VAL A 23 -4.63 14.17 -4.94
N PRO A 24 -3.36 13.85 -4.68
CA PRO A 24 -2.28 14.35 -5.50
C PRO A 24 -2.32 13.77 -6.92
N GLN A 25 -2.25 14.64 -7.94
CA GLN A 25 -2.33 14.24 -9.35
C GLN A 25 -1.08 13.54 -9.90
N LYS A 26 0.01 13.53 -9.13
CA LYS A 26 1.27 12.87 -9.53
C LYS A 26 1.86 12.14 -8.35
N VAL A 27 2.08 10.83 -8.51
CA VAL A 27 2.78 10.00 -7.53
C VAL A 27 4.22 10.49 -7.40
N ASN A 28 4.63 10.78 -6.17
CA ASN A 28 6.01 11.01 -5.76
C ASN A 28 6.18 10.65 -4.28
N VAL A 29 7.43 10.62 -3.79
CA VAL A 29 7.78 10.15 -2.44
C VAL A 29 7.01 10.90 -1.34
N ALA A 30 6.67 12.18 -1.54
CA ALA A 30 5.90 12.95 -0.55
C ALA A 30 4.44 12.50 -0.44
N ASN A 31 3.86 11.93 -1.51
CA ASN A 31 2.48 11.41 -1.50
C ASN A 31 2.29 10.30 -0.46
N ASN A 32 3.35 9.54 -0.17
CA ASN A 32 3.30 8.51 0.88
C ASN A 32 2.89 9.08 2.24
N GLY A 33 3.12 10.38 2.49
CA GLY A 33 2.70 11.08 3.71
C GLY A 33 1.31 11.71 3.65
N VAL A 34 0.69 11.80 2.47
CA VAL A 34 -0.66 12.37 2.31
C VAL A 34 -1.67 11.28 2.61
N ASN A 35 -2.16 11.23 3.85
CA ASN A 35 -3.18 10.26 4.25
C ASN A 35 -4.07 10.84 5.35
N HIS A 36 -5.27 10.30 5.47
CA HIS A 36 -6.05 10.50 6.68
C HIS A 36 -5.44 9.69 7.84
N VAL A 37 -5.34 10.28 9.05
CA VAL A 37 -4.71 9.62 10.21
C VAL A 37 -5.36 8.28 10.53
N LEU A 38 -6.69 8.20 10.48
CA LEU A 38 -7.42 6.94 10.71
C LEU A 38 -7.11 5.86 9.66
N ASP A 39 -6.82 6.23 8.41
CA ASP A 39 -6.48 5.26 7.37
C ASP A 39 -5.15 4.57 7.70
N ILE A 40 -4.14 5.36 8.08
CA ILE A 40 -2.85 4.86 8.55
C ILE A 40 -3.02 3.98 9.80
N VAL A 41 -3.77 4.45 10.79
CA VAL A 41 -3.95 3.70 12.05
C VAL A 41 -4.62 2.36 11.77
N LEU A 42 -5.66 2.31 10.93
CA LEU A 42 -6.34 1.07 10.58
C LEU A 42 -5.39 0.10 9.85
N ALA A 43 -4.70 0.57 8.80
CA ALA A 43 -3.80 -0.26 8.00
C ALA A 43 -2.64 -0.82 8.84
N GLN A 44 -1.96 0.04 9.60
CA GLN A 44 -0.78 -0.34 10.38
C GLN A 44 -1.13 -1.16 11.61
N SER A 45 -2.19 -0.80 12.34
CA SER A 45 -2.58 -1.54 13.54
C SER A 45 -3.01 -2.95 13.17
N LEU A 46 -3.73 -3.14 12.07
CA LEU A 46 -4.11 -4.48 11.64
C LEU A 46 -2.87 -5.36 11.38
N VAL A 47 -1.89 -4.87 10.61
CA VAL A 47 -0.66 -5.64 10.32
C VAL A 47 0.12 -5.93 11.60
N GLN A 48 0.42 -4.90 12.41
CA GLN A 48 1.29 -5.02 13.57
C GLN A 48 0.65 -5.85 14.69
N LEU A 49 -0.65 -5.64 14.96
CA LEU A 49 -1.38 -6.40 15.97
C LEU A 49 -1.57 -7.86 15.54
N THR A 50 -1.88 -8.14 14.28
CA THR A 50 -1.98 -9.53 13.81
C THR A 50 -0.67 -10.28 14.01
N LEU A 51 0.47 -9.67 13.69
CA LEU A 51 1.79 -10.30 13.93
C LEU A 51 2.07 -10.48 15.43
N ALA A 52 1.79 -9.46 16.25
CA ALA A 52 2.01 -9.55 17.69
C ALA A 52 1.12 -10.64 18.33
N LEU A 53 -0.16 -10.72 17.97
CA LEU A 53 -1.11 -11.71 18.48
C LEU A 53 -0.82 -13.12 17.97
N ALA A 54 -0.24 -13.26 16.77
CA ALA A 54 0.26 -14.54 16.26
C ALA A 54 1.54 -15.04 16.97
N GLY A 55 2.08 -14.26 17.92
CA GLY A 55 3.23 -14.66 18.75
C GLY A 55 4.59 -14.38 18.13
N PHE A 56 4.67 -13.54 17.08
CA PHE A 56 5.96 -13.12 16.54
C PHE A 56 6.74 -12.27 17.57
N SER A 57 8.07 -12.36 17.53
CA SER A 57 8.94 -11.61 18.43
C SER A 57 8.81 -10.09 18.20
N ARG A 58 9.08 -9.31 19.24
CA ARG A 58 9.06 -7.83 19.14
C ARG A 58 9.98 -7.29 18.05
N SER A 59 11.14 -7.94 17.84
CA SER A 59 12.07 -7.57 16.78
C SER A 59 11.50 -7.88 15.38
N ALA A 60 10.82 -9.01 15.19
CA ALA A 60 10.18 -9.34 13.91
C ALA A 60 9.05 -8.35 13.57
N VAL A 61 8.23 -7.98 14.55
CA VAL A 61 7.17 -6.96 14.41
C VAL A 61 7.79 -5.62 14.02
N LEU A 62 8.83 -5.17 14.72
CA LEU A 62 9.55 -3.94 14.41
C LEU A 62 10.14 -3.94 12.99
N VAL A 63 10.87 -4.99 12.62
CA VAL A 63 11.48 -5.11 11.28
C VAL A 63 10.41 -5.08 10.19
N THR A 64 9.27 -5.71 10.42
CA THR A 64 8.15 -5.66 9.47
C THR A 64 7.58 -4.25 9.35
N GLY A 65 7.44 -3.52 10.46
CA GLY A 65 7.03 -2.11 10.42
C GLY A 65 8.01 -1.23 9.64
N LEU A 66 9.31 -1.41 9.84
CA LEU A 66 10.34 -0.69 9.07
C LEU A 66 10.27 -1.03 7.57
N PHE A 67 10.07 -2.30 7.24
CA PHE A 67 9.88 -2.74 5.86
C PHE A 67 8.67 -2.06 5.22
N VAL A 68 7.50 -2.07 5.86
CA VAL A 68 6.28 -1.43 5.34
C VAL A 68 6.50 0.08 5.11
N VAL A 69 7.19 0.76 6.02
CA VAL A 69 7.50 2.19 5.85
C VAL A 69 8.43 2.42 4.65
N ALA A 70 9.53 1.67 4.55
CA ALA A 70 10.46 1.78 3.43
C ALA A 70 9.80 1.45 2.09
N GLN A 71 8.98 0.40 2.07
CA GLN A 71 8.24 -0.05 0.91
C GLN A 71 7.20 0.98 0.46
N GLY A 72 6.49 1.62 1.40
CA GLY A 72 5.61 2.75 1.12
C GLY A 72 6.35 3.88 0.38
N TYR A 73 7.52 4.30 0.84
CA TYR A 73 8.30 5.31 0.11
C TYR A 73 8.82 4.81 -1.24
N PHE A 74 9.22 3.54 -1.33
CA PHE A 74 9.69 2.94 -2.57
C PHE A 74 8.59 2.93 -3.64
N VAL A 75 7.40 2.41 -3.36
CA VAL A 75 6.31 2.33 -4.35
C VAL A 75 5.79 3.69 -4.79
N HIS A 76 5.97 4.72 -3.96
CA HIS A 76 5.65 6.11 -4.33
C HIS A 76 6.80 6.83 -5.06
N ALA A 77 7.95 6.20 -5.25
CA ALA A 77 9.08 6.85 -5.89
C ALA A 77 8.73 7.20 -7.36
N ASN A 78 8.84 8.49 -7.70
CA ASN A 78 8.61 8.97 -9.07
C ASN A 78 9.84 8.71 -9.96
N ILE A 79 10.23 7.45 -10.08
CA ILE A 79 11.38 6.98 -10.86
C ILE A 79 10.95 5.83 -11.79
N ASP A 80 11.61 5.72 -12.94
CA ASP A 80 11.39 4.61 -13.88
C ASP A 80 12.15 3.36 -13.40
N VAL A 81 11.64 2.74 -12.34
CA VAL A 81 12.10 1.44 -11.85
C VAL A 81 11.15 0.36 -12.35
N ARG A 82 11.72 -0.63 -13.04
CA ARG A 82 11.01 -1.79 -13.56
C ARG A 82 11.64 -3.04 -12.97
N ILE A 83 10.96 -3.66 -12.00
CA ILE A 83 11.49 -4.85 -11.31
C ILE A 83 11.10 -6.16 -12.03
N GLY A 84 10.40 -6.05 -13.16
CA GLY A 84 10.09 -7.15 -14.05
C GLY A 84 9.26 -8.23 -13.36
N ARG A 85 9.73 -9.48 -13.39
CA ARG A 85 9.02 -10.62 -12.77
C ARG A 85 8.81 -10.48 -11.27
N LEU A 86 9.59 -9.64 -10.58
CA LEU A 86 9.39 -9.41 -9.14
C LEU A 86 8.08 -8.69 -8.83
N ASN A 87 7.45 -8.02 -9.81
CA ASN A 87 6.11 -7.45 -9.68
C ASN A 87 5.02 -8.48 -9.34
N HIS A 88 5.30 -9.77 -9.49
CA HIS A 88 4.36 -10.82 -9.08
C HIS A 88 4.41 -11.11 -7.57
N LEU A 89 5.40 -10.57 -6.87
CA LEU A 89 5.63 -10.82 -5.45
C LEU A 89 5.67 -9.52 -4.63
N LEU A 90 6.42 -8.53 -5.10
CA LEU A 90 6.63 -7.24 -4.46
C LEU A 90 5.99 -6.13 -5.27
N ALA A 91 5.35 -5.20 -4.57
CA ALA A 91 4.84 -3.99 -5.20
C ALA A 91 5.97 -3.08 -5.67
N SER A 92 5.72 -2.32 -6.73
CA SER A 92 6.71 -1.47 -7.38
C SER A 92 6.18 -0.08 -7.72
N PRO A 93 7.07 0.88 -8.02
CA PRO A 93 6.68 2.20 -8.52
C PRO A 93 5.77 2.16 -9.75
N GLU A 94 5.97 1.20 -10.65
CA GLU A 94 5.15 1.06 -11.85
C GLU A 94 3.72 0.61 -11.52
N GLN A 95 3.56 -0.43 -10.69
CA GLN A 95 2.22 -0.91 -10.30
C GLN A 95 1.47 0.13 -9.47
N HIS A 96 2.15 0.82 -8.56
CA HIS A 96 1.50 1.80 -7.69
C HIS A 96 1.12 3.09 -8.42
N ARG A 97 1.82 3.44 -9.52
CA ARG A 97 1.35 4.52 -10.41
C ARG A 97 0.05 4.15 -11.11
N LEU A 98 -0.10 2.91 -11.58
CA LEU A 98 -1.35 2.43 -12.19
C LEU A 98 -2.48 2.40 -11.16
N HIS A 99 -2.19 2.00 -9.93
CA HIS A 99 -3.13 2.07 -8.81
C HIS A 99 -3.68 3.49 -8.58
N HIS A 100 -2.82 4.52 -8.70
CA HIS A 100 -3.20 5.93 -8.58
C HIS A 100 -3.82 6.52 -9.86
N SER A 101 -3.95 5.74 -10.94
CA SER A 101 -4.52 6.23 -12.20
C SER A 101 -5.99 6.60 -12.03
N THR A 102 -6.39 7.71 -12.65
CA THR A 102 -7.80 8.09 -12.78
C THR A 102 -8.50 7.34 -13.93
N ASP A 103 -7.74 6.63 -14.77
CA ASP A 103 -8.29 5.73 -15.77
C ASP A 103 -8.62 4.38 -15.12
N LEU A 104 -9.92 4.06 -15.06
CA LEU A 104 -10.41 2.83 -14.44
C LEU A 104 -9.99 1.56 -15.18
N SER A 105 -9.54 1.64 -16.43
CA SER A 105 -9.01 0.49 -17.17
C SER A 105 -7.60 0.07 -16.71
N GLU A 106 -6.90 0.98 -16.03
CA GLU A 106 -5.57 0.76 -15.45
C GLU A 106 -5.61 0.62 -13.93
N ALA A 107 -6.72 1.04 -13.30
CA ALA A 107 -6.93 0.98 -11.87
C ALA A 107 -6.93 -0.47 -11.33
N GLY A 108 -6.55 -0.63 -10.07
CA GLY A 108 -6.34 -1.94 -9.43
C GLY A 108 -5.09 -1.92 -8.56
N HIS A 109 -4.38 -3.05 -8.47
CA HIS A 109 -3.06 -3.12 -7.82
C HIS A 109 -3.07 -2.63 -6.35
N TYR A 110 -3.90 -3.24 -5.51
CA TYR A 110 -4.06 -2.91 -4.10
C TYR A 110 -2.91 -3.42 -3.21
N GLY A 111 -2.02 -4.27 -3.73
CA GLY A 111 -0.81 -4.69 -3.04
C GLY A 111 0.19 -3.53 -2.92
N SER A 112 0.31 -2.94 -1.74
CA SER A 112 1.32 -1.91 -1.44
C SER A 112 2.66 -2.49 -0.99
N ASP A 113 2.65 -3.67 -0.37
CA ASP A 113 3.85 -4.39 0.05
C ASP A 113 4.12 -5.59 -0.85
N LEU A 114 3.14 -6.49 -0.87
CA LEU A 114 3.17 -7.75 -1.60
C LEU A 114 2.09 -7.70 -2.68
N SER A 115 2.50 -7.63 -3.94
CA SER A 115 1.61 -7.60 -5.10
C SER A 115 1.08 -9.00 -5.47
N CYS A 116 1.61 -10.07 -4.88
CA CYS A 116 1.10 -11.42 -5.11
C CYS A 116 -0.39 -11.55 -4.77
N TRP A 117 -0.91 -10.73 -3.86
CA TRP A 117 -2.32 -10.70 -3.50
C TRP A 117 -3.22 -10.18 -4.63
N ASP A 118 -2.72 -9.27 -5.49
CA ASP A 118 -3.45 -8.79 -6.68
C ASP A 118 -3.61 -9.87 -7.75
N HIS A 119 -2.78 -10.90 -7.73
CA HIS A 119 -2.92 -12.05 -8.64
C HIS A 119 -3.91 -13.10 -8.10
N LEU A 120 -4.16 -13.09 -6.80
CA LEU A 120 -4.99 -14.08 -6.14
C LEU A 120 -6.48 -13.65 -6.07
N PHE A 121 -6.76 -12.34 -6.08
CA PHE A 121 -8.08 -11.75 -5.82
C PHE A 121 -8.38 -10.53 -6.70
#